data_AF-A0A946LF21-F1
#
_entry.id   AF-A0A946LF21-F1
#
_cell.length_a   1.000
_cell.length_b   1.000
_cell.length_c   1.000
_cell.angle_alpha   90.00
_cell.angle_beta   90.00
_cell.angle_gamma   90.00
#
_symmetry.space_group_name_H-M   'P 1'
#
loop_
_entity.id
_entity.type
_entity.pdbx_description
1 polymer ?
#
loop_
_entity_poly.entity_id
_entity_poly.type
_entity_poly.pdbx_seq_one_letter_code
_entity_poly.pdbx_strand_id
1 'polypeptide(L)'
;MREPNFIIAGAPRCGTTALYAYLSEHPDIFMSHVKELHYFSGDFPNMQKIAFHSHDDYLALFANATDAHLGIGEASTFYLFSEVAFQKMYAALPNAKVIISLRNPVDFVHSYHRLNLSLLRDNEADLAKAWALQEQRKLGKSLPPNFRESELLMYSELGKFSPYLQKLFAIYPHEQIKVILLDDLIENTKAVYEELLAFLDISSDGRCEFPQVNANFENKSQLMAKIFHPSPSVYRFFMKTISLFGTSFMERVSVFYNKAERLNTMPKKRTELDPEFRAYLISYFREDIEKISHLLNRDLSTWLE
;
A
#
# COMPACT_ATOMS: atom_id res chain seq x y z
N MET A 1 24.97 -5.71 -5.89
CA MET A 1 24.03 -4.57 -5.74
C MET A 1 23.56 -4.55 -4.30
N ARG A 2 23.16 -3.40 -3.74
CA ARG A 2 22.68 -3.35 -2.35
C ARG A 2 21.27 -3.93 -2.27
N GLU A 3 20.98 -4.58 -1.15
CA GLU A 3 19.69 -5.17 -0.87
C GLU A 3 18.85 -4.26 0.03
N PRO A 4 17.52 -4.22 -0.17
CA PRO A 4 16.63 -3.58 0.78
C PRO A 4 16.69 -4.28 2.14
N ASN A 5 16.85 -3.50 3.20
CA ASN A 5 16.82 -3.97 4.58
C ASN A 5 15.53 -3.61 5.32
N PHE A 6 14.60 -2.89 4.67
CA PHE A 6 13.22 -2.81 5.14
C PHE A 6 12.19 -2.67 4.02
N ILE A 7 10.95 -3.08 4.29
CA ILE A 7 9.83 -3.00 3.35
C ILE A 7 8.59 -2.46 4.06
N ILE A 8 7.99 -1.40 3.53
CA ILE A 8 6.64 -0.97 3.92
C ILE A 8 5.63 -1.81 3.12
N ALA A 9 5.10 -2.86 3.75
CA ALA A 9 4.35 -3.92 3.07
C ALA A 9 2.82 -3.73 3.10
N GLY A 10 2.32 -2.70 3.79
CA GLY A 10 0.90 -2.41 3.83
C GLY A 10 0.50 -1.47 4.95
N ALA A 11 -0.78 -1.16 5.11
CA ALA A 11 -1.86 -1.39 4.14
C ALA A 11 -2.03 -0.14 3.23
N PRO A 12 -2.66 -0.25 2.05
CA PRO A 12 -3.02 0.93 1.28
C PRO A 12 -3.98 1.80 2.10
N ARG A 13 -4.00 3.11 1.85
CA ARG A 13 -4.87 4.08 2.56
C ARG A 13 -4.61 4.23 4.07
N CYS A 14 -3.57 3.62 4.60
CA CYS A 14 -3.23 3.65 6.02
C CYS A 14 -1.97 4.49 6.32
N GLY A 15 -1.73 5.58 5.59
CA GLY A 15 -0.60 6.50 5.87
C GLY A 15 0.75 6.11 5.26
N THR A 16 0.86 4.97 4.58
CA THR A 16 2.11 4.48 3.98
C THR A 16 2.77 5.44 2.97
N THR A 17 2.00 6.28 2.27
CA THR A 17 2.56 7.31 1.40
C THR A 17 3.25 8.43 2.20
N ALA A 18 2.73 8.78 3.37
CA ALA A 18 3.37 9.76 4.26
C ALA A 18 4.66 9.18 4.85
N LEU A 19 4.61 7.94 5.35
CA LEU A 19 5.81 7.22 5.83
C LEU A 19 6.89 7.14 4.75
N TYR A 20 6.52 6.71 3.54
CA TYR A 20 7.44 6.67 2.40
C TYR A 20 8.05 8.06 2.13
N ALA A 21 7.25 9.13 2.14
CA ALA A 21 7.74 10.48 1.87
C ALA A 21 8.73 10.95 2.95
N TYR A 22 8.40 10.77 4.23
CA TYR A 22 9.27 11.20 5.32
C TYR A 22 10.59 10.43 5.34
N LEU A 23 10.55 9.10 5.17
CA LEU A 23 11.77 8.28 5.10
C LEU A 23 12.60 8.57 3.84
N SER A 24 11.97 8.88 2.70
CA SER A 24 12.70 9.22 1.47
C SER A 24 13.48 10.54 1.57
N GLU A 25 13.12 11.41 2.52
CA GLU A 25 13.77 12.70 2.75
C GLU A 25 14.90 12.60 3.80
N HIS A 26 15.01 11.48 4.53
CA HIS A 26 16.04 11.27 5.54
C HIS A 26 17.41 11.01 4.87
N PRO A 27 18.50 11.69 5.29
CA PRO A 27 19.80 11.60 4.61
C PRO A 27 20.42 10.19 4.60
N ASP A 28 20.18 9.42 5.68
CA ASP A 28 20.72 8.05 5.82
C ASP A 28 19.76 6.96 5.28
N ILE A 29 18.71 7.33 4.55
CA ILE A 29 17.74 6.38 3.99
C ILE A 29 17.65 6.52 2.48
N PHE A 30 17.81 5.39 1.79
CA PHE A 30 17.50 5.27 0.37
C PHE A 30 16.16 4.56 0.20
N MET A 31 15.18 5.23 -0.42
CA MET A 31 13.94 4.60 -0.86
C MET A 31 13.95 4.36 -2.37
N SER A 32 13.45 3.20 -2.81
CA SER A 32 13.21 2.92 -4.23
C SER A 32 12.44 4.07 -4.89
N HIS A 33 12.94 4.68 -5.97
CA HIS A 33 12.31 5.85 -6.57
C HIS A 33 10.87 5.60 -7.09
N VAL A 34 10.55 4.33 -7.40
CA VAL A 34 9.22 3.89 -7.77
C VAL A 34 8.57 3.18 -6.56
N LYS A 35 7.53 3.80 -6.02
CA LYS A 35 6.63 3.16 -5.04
C LYS A 35 5.68 2.18 -5.73
N GLU A 36 5.24 1.16 -5.01
CA GLU A 36 4.36 0.07 -5.47
C GLU A 36 5.04 -0.78 -6.54
N LEU A 37 6.22 -1.35 -6.21
CA LEU A 37 6.98 -2.24 -7.08
C LEU A 37 6.25 -3.56 -7.33
N HIS A 38 5.62 -4.12 -6.28
CA HIS A 38 4.89 -5.39 -6.31
C HIS A 38 5.73 -6.57 -6.82
N TYR A 39 7.04 -6.56 -6.52
CA TYR A 39 7.98 -7.60 -6.93
C TYR A 39 7.67 -8.95 -6.28
N PHE A 40 7.39 -8.96 -4.97
CA PHE A 40 7.15 -10.20 -4.22
C PHE A 40 5.71 -10.72 -4.30
N SER A 41 4.73 -9.92 -4.76
CA SER A 41 3.32 -10.33 -4.92
C SER A 41 3.04 -10.86 -6.33
N GLY A 42 3.66 -12.00 -6.67
CA GLY A 42 3.51 -12.62 -8.00
C GLY A 42 2.10 -13.15 -8.32
N ASP A 43 1.24 -13.25 -7.30
CA ASP A 43 -0.19 -13.53 -7.39
C ASP A 43 -1.03 -12.30 -7.79
N PHE A 44 -0.44 -11.10 -7.79
CA PHE A 44 -1.07 -9.85 -8.28
C PHE A 44 -0.30 -9.24 -9.47
N PRO A 45 -0.20 -9.96 -10.61
CA PRO A 45 0.64 -9.55 -11.74
C PRO A 45 0.21 -8.22 -12.38
N ASN A 46 -1.05 -7.81 -12.27
CA ASN A 46 -1.56 -6.56 -12.84
C ASN A 46 -1.26 -5.33 -11.96
N MET A 47 -0.63 -5.52 -10.80
CA MET A 47 -0.24 -4.45 -9.90
C MET A 47 1.17 -3.92 -10.16
N GLN A 48 2.05 -4.71 -10.77
CA GLN A 48 3.46 -4.34 -11.03
C GLN A 48 3.59 -3.15 -11.97
N LYS A 49 4.39 -2.16 -11.58
CA LYS A 49 4.76 -0.99 -12.40
C LYS A 49 6.02 -1.18 -13.24
N ILE A 50 6.80 -2.20 -12.90
CA ILE A 50 8.06 -2.58 -13.55
C ILE A 50 7.99 -4.09 -13.78
N ALA A 51 8.43 -4.55 -14.94
CA ALA A 51 8.56 -5.96 -15.25
C ALA A 51 9.96 -6.40 -14.79
N PHE A 52 9.99 -7.44 -13.96
CA PHE A 52 11.22 -8.03 -13.45
C PHE A 52 11.41 -9.40 -14.09
N HIS A 53 12.59 -9.64 -14.66
CA HIS A 53 12.97 -10.93 -15.26
C HIS A 53 13.90 -11.74 -14.35
N SER A 54 14.49 -11.09 -13.34
CA SER A 54 15.40 -11.69 -12.37
C SER A 54 15.34 -10.99 -11.01
N HIS A 55 16.07 -11.51 -10.03
CA HIS A 55 16.31 -10.80 -8.76
C HIS A 55 17.26 -9.61 -8.94
N ASP A 56 18.23 -9.73 -9.84
CA ASP A 56 19.15 -8.64 -10.18
C ASP A 56 18.41 -7.41 -10.73
N ASP A 57 17.34 -7.62 -11.51
CA ASP A 57 16.46 -6.55 -11.99
C ASP A 57 15.80 -5.77 -10.83
N TYR A 58 15.45 -6.47 -9.75
CA TYR A 58 14.90 -5.85 -8.55
C TYR A 58 15.98 -5.08 -7.79
N LEU A 59 17.14 -5.69 -7.58
CA LEU A 59 18.27 -5.05 -6.90
C LEU A 59 18.84 -3.83 -7.66
N ALA A 60 18.70 -3.80 -8.98
CA ALA A 60 19.11 -2.67 -9.81
C ALA A 60 18.39 -1.37 -9.45
N LEU A 61 17.17 -1.44 -8.89
CA LEU A 61 16.42 -0.27 -8.41
C LEU A 61 17.04 0.38 -7.16
N PHE A 62 18.02 -0.28 -6.55
CA PHE A 62 18.75 0.20 -5.36
C PHE A 62 20.22 0.48 -5.67
N ALA A 63 20.62 0.47 -6.95
CA ALA A 63 22.01 0.67 -7.36
C ALA A 63 22.59 2.04 -6.97
N ASN A 64 21.74 3.06 -6.76
CA ASN A 64 22.14 4.40 -6.34
C ASN A 64 22.32 4.55 -4.82
N ALA A 65 22.01 3.52 -4.02
CA ALA A 65 22.29 3.54 -2.60
C ALA A 65 23.81 3.45 -2.33
N THR A 66 24.32 4.37 -1.53
CA THR A 66 25.73 4.49 -1.09
C THR A 66 25.94 4.00 0.35
N ASP A 67 27.19 3.91 0.81
CA ASP A 67 27.55 3.53 2.19
C ASP A 67 26.99 4.48 3.26
N ALA A 68 26.57 5.68 2.87
CA ALA A 68 25.92 6.62 3.76
C ALA A 68 24.47 6.19 4.10
N HIS A 69 23.82 5.39 3.27
CA HIS A 69 22.45 4.96 3.53
C HIS A 69 22.45 3.69 4.39
N LEU A 70 22.08 3.87 5.66
CA LEU A 70 21.90 2.80 6.62
C LEU A 70 20.57 2.08 6.40
N GLY A 71 19.53 2.81 6.00
CA GLY A 71 18.23 2.26 5.59
C GLY A 71 18.12 2.18 4.07
N ILE A 72 17.73 1.02 3.54
CA ILE A 72 17.44 0.83 2.12
C ILE A 72 16.08 0.15 2.03
N GLY A 73 15.08 0.79 1.42
CA GLY A 73 13.73 0.27 1.47
C GLY A 73 12.88 0.49 0.23
N GLU A 74 11.81 -0.30 0.15
CA GLU A 74 10.72 -0.10 -0.79
C GLU A 74 9.37 -0.03 -0.07
N ALA A 75 8.33 0.39 -0.80
CA ALA A 75 6.97 0.42 -0.28
C ALA A 75 5.99 -0.12 -1.31
N SER A 76 5.42 -1.29 -1.03
CA SER A 76 4.43 -1.98 -1.86
C SER A 76 3.29 -2.45 -0.95
N THR A 77 2.23 -1.66 -0.93
CA THR A 77 1.21 -1.71 0.13
C THR A 77 0.29 -2.92 0.06
N PHE A 78 0.24 -3.56 -1.10
CA PHE A 78 -0.57 -4.76 -1.33
C PHE A 78 0.18 -6.06 -1.00
N TYR A 79 1.45 -6.01 -0.55
CA TYR A 79 2.13 -7.19 -0.04
C TYR A 79 1.39 -7.81 1.15
N LEU A 80 0.76 -6.99 2.00
CA LEU A 80 -0.06 -7.45 3.12
C LEU A 80 -1.16 -8.45 2.69
N PHE A 81 -1.76 -8.24 1.53
CA PHE A 81 -2.88 -9.05 1.05
C PHE A 81 -2.45 -10.22 0.15
N SER A 82 -1.16 -10.29 -0.21
CA SER A 82 -0.67 -11.32 -1.12
C SER A 82 -0.52 -12.65 -0.41
N GLU A 83 -0.89 -13.72 -1.11
CA GLU A 83 -0.74 -15.06 -0.61
C GLU A 83 0.72 -15.54 -0.57
N VAL A 84 1.61 -14.88 -1.31
CA VAL A 84 3.00 -15.34 -1.48
C VAL A 84 4.05 -14.31 -1.06
N ALA A 85 3.68 -13.03 -0.88
CA ALA A 85 4.66 -11.96 -0.70
C ALA A 85 5.57 -12.16 0.52
N PHE A 86 5.02 -12.36 1.73
CA PHE A 86 5.85 -12.49 2.93
C PHE A 86 6.84 -13.67 2.87
N GLN A 87 6.42 -14.81 2.31
CA GLN A 87 7.32 -15.96 2.15
C GLN A 87 8.45 -15.65 1.17
N LYS A 88 8.13 -15.02 0.04
CA LYS A 88 9.14 -14.64 -0.96
C LYS A 88 10.07 -13.53 -0.46
N MET A 89 9.53 -12.55 0.26
CA MET A 89 10.31 -11.50 0.91
C MET A 89 11.29 -12.12 1.91
N TYR A 90 10.84 -12.99 2.80
CA TYR A 90 11.71 -13.62 3.81
C TYR A 90 12.77 -14.52 3.17
N ALA A 91 12.41 -15.26 2.12
CA ALA A 91 13.36 -16.11 1.40
C ALA A 91 14.46 -15.32 0.68
N ALA A 92 14.13 -14.14 0.13
CA ALA A 92 15.07 -13.30 -0.60
C ALA A 92 15.85 -12.33 0.30
N LEU A 93 15.20 -11.82 1.35
CA LEU A 93 15.69 -10.76 2.23
C LEU A 93 15.43 -11.15 3.71
N PRO A 94 16.09 -12.21 4.22
CA PRO A 94 15.76 -12.79 5.52
C PRO A 94 15.95 -11.82 6.70
N ASN A 95 16.86 -10.86 6.56
CA ASN A 95 17.15 -9.86 7.59
C ASN A 95 16.34 -8.55 7.42
N ALA A 96 15.51 -8.44 6.37
CA ALA A 96 14.76 -7.21 6.15
C ALA A 96 13.65 -7.04 7.19
N LYS A 97 13.47 -5.81 7.67
CA LYS A 97 12.38 -5.43 8.56
C LYS A 97 11.10 -5.16 7.75
N VAL A 98 9.95 -5.52 8.31
CA VAL A 98 8.63 -5.34 7.69
C VAL A 98 7.83 -4.31 8.49
N ILE A 99 7.37 -3.28 7.78
CA ILE A 99 6.54 -2.21 8.36
C ILE A 99 5.13 -2.35 7.82
N ILE A 100 4.16 -2.46 8.73
CA ILE A 100 2.72 -2.43 8.43
C ILE A 100 2.12 -1.19 9.09
N SER A 101 1.35 -0.43 8.34
CA SER A 101 0.55 0.67 8.84
C SER A 101 -0.93 0.33 8.67
N LEU A 102 -1.69 0.32 9.76
CA LEU A 102 -3.12 -0.03 9.77
C LEU A 102 -3.99 1.17 10.10
N ARG A 103 -5.29 1.04 9.85
CA ARG A 103 -6.31 2.00 10.20
C ARG A 103 -7.55 1.22 10.63
N ASN A 104 -8.46 1.84 11.39
CA ASN A 104 -9.81 1.32 11.59
C ASN A 104 -10.37 0.69 10.29
N PRO A 105 -10.78 -0.59 10.30
CA PRO A 105 -11.28 -1.32 9.14
C PRO A 105 -12.43 -0.65 8.37
N VAL A 106 -13.40 -0.06 9.08
CA VAL A 106 -14.54 0.64 8.48
C VAL A 106 -14.06 1.81 7.64
N ASP A 107 -13.15 2.57 8.23
CA ASP A 107 -12.54 3.74 7.62
C ASP A 107 -11.61 3.37 6.45
N PHE A 108 -10.86 2.28 6.60
CA PHE A 108 -10.02 1.70 5.54
C PHE A 108 -10.87 1.33 4.33
N VAL A 109 -11.93 0.53 4.51
CA VAL A 109 -12.79 0.07 3.41
C VAL A 109 -13.37 1.25 2.66
N HIS A 110 -13.87 2.26 3.38
CA HIS A 110 -14.39 3.47 2.77
C HIS A 110 -13.31 4.26 2.00
N SER A 111 -12.14 4.45 2.60
CA SER A 111 -11.03 5.16 1.94
C SER A 111 -10.52 4.39 0.71
N TYR A 112 -10.54 3.07 0.77
CA TYR A 112 -10.05 2.17 -0.27
C TYR A 112 -11.01 2.09 -1.46
N HIS A 113 -12.31 1.98 -1.22
CA HIS A 113 -13.33 2.09 -2.27
C HIS A 113 -13.23 3.41 -3.03
N ARG A 114 -13.05 4.53 -2.32
CA ARG A 114 -12.82 5.84 -2.97
C ARG A 114 -11.56 5.87 -3.81
N LEU A 115 -10.47 5.27 -3.35
CA LEU A 115 -9.27 5.12 -4.18
C LEU A 115 -9.59 4.32 -5.44
N ASN A 116 -10.32 3.21 -5.34
CA ASN A 116 -10.69 2.41 -6.50
C ASN A 116 -11.57 3.19 -7.49
N LEU A 117 -12.49 4.05 -7.02
CA LEU A 117 -13.24 4.96 -7.88
C LEU A 117 -12.32 5.96 -8.60
N SER A 118 -11.40 6.60 -7.88
CA SER A 118 -10.45 7.56 -8.45
C SER A 118 -9.47 6.90 -9.43
N LEU A 119 -9.13 5.63 -9.23
CA LEU A 119 -8.29 4.85 -10.15
C LEU A 119 -9.12 4.14 -11.24
N LEU A 120 -10.42 4.38 -11.32
CA LEU A 120 -11.37 3.72 -12.22
C LEU A 120 -11.43 2.17 -12.07
N ARG A 121 -10.92 1.63 -10.97
CA ARG A 121 -10.86 0.19 -10.65
C ARG A 121 -12.18 -0.35 -10.10
N ASP A 122 -13.01 0.53 -9.54
CA ASP A 122 -14.42 0.27 -9.23
C ASP A 122 -15.29 1.27 -10.01
N ASN A 123 -16.52 0.88 -10.33
CA ASN A 123 -17.49 1.67 -11.08
C ASN A 123 -18.83 1.86 -10.34
N GLU A 124 -18.97 1.31 -9.13
CA GLU A 124 -20.13 1.56 -8.27
C GLU A 124 -19.77 2.62 -7.22
N ALA A 125 -20.39 3.79 -7.31
CA ALA A 125 -20.07 4.95 -6.47
C ALA A 125 -20.60 4.83 -5.05
N ASP A 126 -21.62 4.02 -4.82
CA ASP A 126 -22.20 3.74 -3.51
C ASP A 126 -21.49 2.55 -2.87
N LEU A 127 -20.84 2.76 -1.72
CA LEU A 127 -20.08 1.70 -1.04
C LEU A 127 -20.96 0.54 -0.59
N ALA A 128 -22.20 0.78 -0.15
CA ALA A 128 -23.09 -0.30 0.30
C ALA A 128 -23.49 -1.20 -0.89
N LYS A 129 -23.72 -0.60 -2.06
CA LYS A 129 -23.95 -1.36 -3.30
C LYS A 129 -22.69 -2.10 -3.74
N ALA A 130 -21.53 -1.45 -3.72
CA ALA A 130 -20.26 -2.09 -4.05
C ALA A 130 -19.94 -3.27 -3.12
N TRP A 131 -20.27 -3.14 -1.82
CA TRP A 131 -20.15 -4.19 -0.81
C TRP A 131 -21.05 -5.39 -1.12
N ALA A 132 -22.29 -5.16 -1.56
CA ALA A 132 -23.21 -6.23 -1.95
C ALA A 132 -22.80 -6.97 -3.25
N LEU A 133 -21.96 -6.37 -4.09
CA LEU A 133 -21.48 -6.98 -5.35
C LEU A 133 -20.33 -7.97 -5.17
N GLN A 134 -19.71 -8.03 -4.00
CA GLN A 134 -18.46 -8.78 -3.78
C GLN A 134 -18.59 -10.28 -4.10
N GLU A 135 -19.67 -10.93 -3.67
CA GLU A 135 -19.91 -12.34 -3.98
C GLU A 135 -20.05 -12.59 -5.48
N GLN A 136 -20.70 -11.68 -6.22
CA GLN A 136 -20.79 -11.79 -7.68
C GLN A 136 -19.42 -11.58 -8.33
N ARG A 137 -18.65 -10.58 -7.86
CA ARG A 137 -17.30 -10.26 -8.33
C ARG A 137 -16.33 -11.42 -8.11
N LYS A 138 -16.43 -12.12 -6.98
CA LYS A 138 -15.67 -13.34 -6.68
C LYS A 138 -15.94 -14.47 -7.67
N LEU A 139 -17.17 -14.54 -8.20
CA LEU A 139 -17.57 -15.47 -9.27
C LEU A 139 -17.24 -14.95 -10.68
N GLY A 140 -16.48 -13.85 -10.81
CA GLY A 140 -16.14 -13.23 -12.09
C GLY A 140 -17.27 -12.44 -12.75
N LYS A 141 -18.38 -12.21 -12.05
CA LYS A 141 -19.54 -11.45 -12.54
C LYS A 141 -19.49 -10.02 -12.02
N SER A 142 -20.05 -9.06 -12.77
CA SER A 142 -20.14 -7.67 -12.32
C SER A 142 -18.78 -7.04 -11.97
N LEU A 143 -17.71 -7.49 -12.64
CA LEU A 143 -16.37 -6.92 -12.52
C LEU A 143 -16.30 -5.59 -13.29
N PRO A 144 -15.79 -4.51 -12.67
CA PRO A 144 -15.53 -3.24 -13.36
C PRO A 144 -14.57 -3.45 -14.53
N PRO A 145 -14.66 -2.71 -15.65
CA PRO A 145 -13.83 -2.96 -16.84
C PRO A 145 -12.32 -2.76 -16.62
N ASN A 146 -11.94 -1.89 -15.68
CA ASN A 146 -10.53 -1.54 -15.40
C ASN A 146 -10.06 -2.06 -14.03
N PHE A 147 -10.76 -3.02 -13.44
CA PHE A 147 -10.27 -3.74 -12.25
C PHE A 147 -8.86 -4.28 -12.49
N ARG A 148 -8.03 -4.36 -11.45
CA ARG A 148 -6.66 -4.91 -11.58
C ARG A 148 -6.60 -6.37 -11.22
N GLU A 149 -7.08 -6.69 -10.02
CA GLU A 149 -7.25 -8.05 -9.51
C GLU A 149 -8.63 -8.11 -8.85
N SER A 150 -9.33 -9.23 -9.01
CA SER A 150 -10.68 -9.43 -8.45
C SER A 150 -10.68 -9.43 -6.92
N GLU A 151 -9.65 -10.02 -6.34
CA GLU A 151 -9.36 -10.16 -4.92
C GLU A 151 -9.26 -8.78 -4.25
N LEU A 152 -8.73 -7.80 -5.00
CA LEU A 152 -8.60 -6.42 -4.56
C LEU A 152 -9.91 -5.62 -4.61
N LEU A 153 -11.04 -6.27 -4.95
CA LEU A 153 -12.39 -5.71 -4.81
C LEU A 153 -13.18 -6.36 -3.66
N MET A 154 -12.57 -7.30 -2.92
CA MET A 154 -13.17 -7.96 -1.75
C MET A 154 -12.97 -7.10 -0.49
N TYR A 155 -13.56 -5.90 -0.47
CA TYR A 155 -13.64 -5.01 0.70
C TYR A 155 -13.86 -5.70 2.05
N SER A 156 -14.71 -6.73 2.10
CA SER A 156 -15.02 -7.48 3.32
C SER A 156 -13.85 -8.33 3.83
N GLU A 157 -13.09 -8.92 2.91
CA GLU A 157 -11.90 -9.72 3.21
C GLU A 157 -10.71 -8.79 3.50
N LEU A 158 -10.48 -7.77 2.65
CA LEU A 158 -9.37 -6.82 2.78
C LEU A 158 -9.43 -6.01 4.08
N GLY A 159 -10.63 -5.73 4.60
CA GLY A 159 -10.81 -5.03 5.86
C GLY A 159 -10.53 -5.88 7.10
N LYS A 160 -10.45 -7.21 6.97
CA LYS A 160 -10.09 -8.11 8.07
C LYS A 160 -8.57 -8.22 8.13
N PHE A 161 -7.92 -7.42 8.96
CA PHE A 161 -6.45 -7.39 9.01
C PHE A 161 -5.85 -8.52 9.85
N SER A 162 -6.58 -9.10 10.80
CA SER A 162 -6.03 -10.11 11.69
C SER A 162 -5.45 -11.35 10.97
N PRO A 163 -6.06 -11.91 9.90
CA PRO A 163 -5.49 -13.05 9.19
C PRO A 163 -4.15 -12.71 8.51
N TYR A 164 -4.04 -11.50 7.95
CA TYR A 164 -2.81 -11.06 7.29
C TYR A 164 -1.68 -10.79 8.30
N LEU A 165 -2.00 -10.24 9.48
CA LEU A 165 -1.03 -10.08 10.57
C LEU A 165 -0.55 -11.43 11.10
N GLN A 166 -1.47 -12.37 11.34
CA GLN A 166 -1.11 -13.72 11.79
C GLN A 166 -0.15 -14.41 10.83
N LYS A 167 -0.40 -14.26 9.52
CA LYS A 167 0.49 -14.78 8.49
C LYS A 167 1.88 -14.15 8.55
N LEU A 168 1.96 -12.82 8.70
CA LEU A 168 3.23 -12.11 8.85
C LEU A 168 3.99 -12.62 10.09
N PHE A 169 3.31 -12.70 11.23
CA PHE A 169 3.89 -13.13 12.51
C PHE A 169 4.32 -14.60 12.53
N ALA A 170 3.71 -15.44 11.70
CA ALA A 170 4.12 -16.83 11.53
C ALA A 170 5.40 -17.01 10.69
N ILE A 171 5.80 -15.99 9.92
CA ILE A 171 6.93 -16.05 9.00
C ILE A 171 8.13 -15.26 9.54
N TYR A 172 7.88 -14.06 10.07
CA TYR A 172 8.93 -13.15 10.52
C TYR A 172 9.09 -13.16 12.05
N PRO A 173 10.33 -13.04 12.56
CA PRO A 173 10.58 -12.73 13.96
C PRO A 173 9.92 -11.40 14.37
N HIS A 174 9.47 -11.33 15.62
CA HIS A 174 8.73 -10.16 16.12
C HIS A 174 9.56 -8.87 16.06
N GLU A 175 10.86 -8.95 16.32
CA GLU A 175 11.81 -7.84 16.23
C GLU A 175 12.01 -7.29 14.81
N GLN A 176 11.64 -8.06 13.78
CA GLN A 176 11.66 -7.61 12.39
C GLN A 176 10.34 -6.98 11.96
N ILE A 177 9.34 -6.86 12.83
CA ILE A 177 8.02 -6.35 12.47
C ILE A 177 7.68 -5.10 13.27
N LYS A 178 7.30 -4.02 12.58
CA LYS A 178 6.70 -2.84 13.20
C LYS A 178 5.30 -2.65 12.64
N VAL A 179 4.30 -2.66 13.53
CA VAL A 179 2.93 -2.26 13.21
C VAL A 179 2.70 -0.84 13.73
N ILE A 180 2.22 0.04 12.86
CA ILE A 180 1.87 1.43 13.12
C ILE A 180 0.37 1.58 12.97
N LEU A 181 -0.29 2.30 13.87
CA LEU A 181 -1.68 2.71 13.67
C LEU A 181 -1.71 4.11 13.06
N LEU A 182 -2.56 4.30 12.06
CA LEU A 182 -2.74 5.61 11.43
C LEU A 182 -3.22 6.66 12.44
N ASP A 183 -3.96 6.25 13.47
CA ASP A 183 -4.42 7.14 14.53
C ASP A 183 -3.22 7.72 15.29
N ASP A 184 -2.25 6.89 15.68
CA ASP A 184 -1.00 7.35 16.32
C ASP A 184 -0.19 8.27 15.39
N LEU A 185 -0.15 7.93 14.08
CA LEU A 185 0.53 8.76 13.07
C LEU A 185 -0.12 10.13 12.88
N ILE A 186 -1.45 10.23 13.02
CA ILE A 186 -2.20 11.49 12.95
C ILE A 186 -2.04 12.28 14.24
N GLU A 187 -2.10 11.62 15.39
CA GLU A 187 -1.99 12.26 16.69
C GLU A 187 -0.60 12.84 16.93
N ASN A 188 0.46 12.08 16.62
CA ASN A 188 1.83 12.52 16.83
C ASN A 188 2.79 11.94 15.77
N THR A 189 2.78 12.54 14.58
CA THR A 189 3.65 12.14 13.47
C THR A 189 5.12 12.08 13.84
N LYS A 190 5.60 13.04 14.65
CA LYS A 190 7.01 13.10 15.05
C LYS A 190 7.38 11.89 15.90
N ALA A 191 6.59 11.56 16.92
CA ALA A 191 6.87 10.41 17.77
C ALA A 191 6.92 9.10 16.96
N VAL A 192 5.93 8.87 16.08
CA VAL A 192 5.90 7.69 15.21
C VAL A 192 7.10 7.64 14.26
N TYR A 193 7.53 8.78 13.72
CA TYR A 193 8.71 8.86 12.86
C TYR A 193 9.99 8.50 13.63
N GLU A 194 10.21 9.07 14.82
CA GLU A 194 11.38 8.77 15.66
C GLU A 194 11.40 7.30 16.09
N GLU A 195 10.26 6.73 16.46
CA GLU A 195 10.13 5.29 16.74
C GLU A 195 10.45 4.43 15.53
N LEU A 196 10.07 4.88 14.34
CA LEU A 196 10.34 4.17 13.10
C LEU A 196 11.84 4.21 12.75
N LEU A 197 12.50 5.36 12.94
CA LEU A 197 13.96 5.47 12.78
C LEU A 197 14.68 4.56 13.77
N ALA A 198 14.28 4.58 15.05
CA ALA A 198 14.84 3.71 16.07
C ALA A 198 14.62 2.22 15.73
N PHE A 199 13.42 1.85 15.28
CA PHE A 199 13.13 0.50 14.80
C PHE A 199 14.00 0.10 13.61
N LEU A 200 14.40 1.04 12.75
CA LEU A 200 15.29 0.80 11.62
C LEU A 200 16.78 0.87 11.98
N ASP A 201 17.13 1.11 13.25
CA ASP A 201 18.49 1.37 13.73
C ASP A 201 19.14 2.61 13.09
N ILE A 202 18.33 3.64 12.84
CA ILE A 202 18.74 4.90 12.22
C ILE A 202 18.65 6.02 13.25
N SER A 203 19.65 6.88 13.27
CA SER A 203 19.67 8.03 14.18
C SER A 203 18.67 9.09 13.75
N SER A 204 18.10 9.82 14.70
CA SER A 204 17.24 10.97 14.41
C SER A 204 17.96 12.02 13.56
N ASP A 205 17.29 12.52 12.53
CA ASP A 205 17.70 13.69 11.74
C ASP A 205 17.25 15.02 12.37
N GLY A 206 16.55 14.98 13.50
CA GLY A 206 16.00 16.15 14.17
C GLY A 206 14.81 16.80 13.46
N ARG A 207 14.18 16.11 12.50
CA ARG A 207 13.02 16.63 11.76
C ARG A 207 11.90 17.09 12.69
N CYS A 208 11.43 18.31 12.45
CA CYS A 208 10.32 18.91 13.20
C CYS A 208 9.09 19.22 12.33
N GLU A 209 9.22 19.19 11.01
CA GLU A 209 8.13 19.50 10.09
C GLU A 209 7.66 18.26 9.34
N PHE A 210 6.35 18.00 9.40
CA PHE A 210 5.72 16.87 8.73
C PHE A 210 4.56 17.38 7.87
N PRO A 211 4.84 17.88 6.65
CA PRO A 211 3.81 18.37 5.76
C PRO A 211 2.75 17.30 5.50
N GLN A 212 1.49 17.73 5.46
CA GLN A 212 0.37 16.81 5.22
C GLN A 212 0.46 16.21 3.81
N VAL A 213 0.55 14.88 3.74
CA VAL A 213 0.53 14.16 2.47
C VAL A 213 -0.92 13.78 2.14
N ASN A 214 -1.55 14.55 1.26
CA ASN A 214 -2.95 14.36 0.88
C ASN A 214 -3.15 13.04 0.10
N ALA A 215 -3.69 12.03 0.77
CA ALA A 215 -4.00 10.74 0.15
C ALA A 215 -5.35 10.72 -0.59
N ASN A 216 -6.28 11.62 -0.26
CA ASN A 216 -7.60 11.68 -0.92
C ASN A 216 -7.55 12.57 -2.15
N PHE A 217 -7.79 11.99 -3.32
CA PHE A 217 -7.80 12.72 -4.58
C PHE A 217 -8.93 12.23 -5.49
N GLU A 218 -9.25 13.04 -6.49
CA GLU A 218 -9.99 12.65 -7.69
C GLU A 218 -9.32 13.18 -8.95
N ASN A 219 -9.78 12.71 -10.11
CA ASN A 219 -9.29 13.16 -11.39
C ASN A 219 -9.95 14.48 -11.81
N LYS A 220 -9.13 15.47 -12.19
CA LYS A 220 -9.56 16.71 -12.84
C LYS A 220 -10.24 16.42 -14.18
N SER A 221 -9.66 15.52 -14.97
CA SER A 221 -10.22 15.06 -16.25
C SER A 221 -10.44 13.55 -16.25
N GLN A 222 -11.68 13.15 -16.50
CA GLN A 222 -12.08 11.74 -16.65
C GLN A 222 -11.50 11.11 -17.92
N LEU A 223 -11.28 11.90 -18.98
CA LEU A 223 -10.65 11.42 -20.20
C LEU A 223 -9.17 11.08 -19.93
N MET A 224 -8.46 11.98 -19.25
CA MET A 224 -7.07 11.74 -18.86
C MET A 224 -6.95 10.57 -17.88
N ALA A 225 -7.92 10.41 -16.96
CA ALA A 225 -7.97 9.27 -16.05
C ALA A 225 -7.99 7.92 -16.78
N LYS A 226 -8.72 7.81 -17.90
CA LYS A 226 -8.75 6.58 -18.72
C LYS A 226 -7.40 6.28 -19.39
N ILE A 227 -6.59 7.30 -19.65
CA ILE A 227 -5.23 7.14 -20.19
C ILE A 227 -4.27 6.64 -19.10
N PHE A 228 -4.38 7.19 -17.88
CA PHE A 228 -3.56 6.77 -16.74
C PHE A 228 -4.06 5.49 -16.04
N HIS A 229 -5.28 5.06 -16.32
CA HIS A 229 -5.86 3.85 -15.76
C HIS A 229 -6.50 3.00 -16.87
N PRO A 230 -5.68 2.51 -17.82
CA PRO A 230 -6.19 1.67 -18.90
C PRO A 230 -6.61 0.30 -18.35
N SER A 231 -7.39 -0.43 -19.14
CA SER A 231 -7.78 -1.81 -18.81
C SER A 231 -6.55 -2.73 -18.66
N PRO A 232 -6.66 -3.83 -17.90
CA PRO A 232 -5.53 -4.74 -17.66
C PRO A 232 -4.83 -5.23 -18.92
N SER A 233 -5.60 -5.56 -19.97
CA SER A 233 -5.02 -6.05 -21.23
C SER A 233 -4.17 -4.99 -21.93
N VAL A 234 -4.62 -3.74 -21.95
CA VAL A 234 -3.87 -2.61 -22.51
C VAL A 234 -2.64 -2.33 -21.67
N TYR A 235 -2.79 -2.34 -20.33
CA TYR A 235 -1.67 -2.15 -19.41
C TYR A 235 -0.58 -3.22 -19.59
N ARG A 236 -0.95 -4.50 -19.64
CA ARG A 236 -0.02 -5.61 -19.85
C ARG A 236 0.71 -5.50 -21.19
N PHE A 237 0.00 -5.15 -22.26
CA PHE A 237 0.62 -4.94 -23.56
C PHE A 237 1.64 -3.80 -23.55
N PHE A 238 1.30 -2.67 -22.90
CA PHE A 238 2.21 -1.55 -22.73
C PHE A 238 3.45 -1.95 -21.91
N MET A 239 3.26 -2.59 -20.75
CA MET A 239 4.35 -3.07 -19.89
C MET A 239 5.28 -4.04 -20.63
N LYS A 240 4.73 -5.01 -21.35
CA LYS A 240 5.51 -5.96 -22.18
C LYS A 240 6.33 -5.26 -23.26
N THR A 241 5.79 -4.20 -23.85
CA THR A 241 6.50 -3.45 -24.90
C THR A 241 7.67 -2.68 -24.31
N ILE A 242 7.46 -1.98 -23.19
CA ILE A 242 8.52 -1.16 -22.58
C ILE A 242 9.57 -1.98 -21.82
N SER A 243 9.26 -3.22 -21.41
CA SER A 243 10.21 -4.09 -20.71
C SER A 243 11.41 -4.50 -21.58
N LEU A 244 11.27 -4.43 -22.91
CA LEU A 244 12.37 -4.67 -23.86
C LEU A 244 13.55 -3.69 -23.71
N PHE A 245 13.34 -2.56 -23.04
CA PHE A 245 14.36 -1.53 -22.81
C PHE A 245 15.03 -1.62 -21.43
N GLY A 246 14.71 -2.66 -20.64
CA GLY A 246 15.30 -2.92 -19.32
C GLY A 246 14.68 -2.11 -18.17
N THR A 247 15.01 -2.52 -16.95
CA THR A 247 14.40 -1.98 -15.72
C THR A 247 14.72 -0.51 -15.47
N SER A 248 15.94 -0.05 -15.72
CA SER A 248 16.28 1.38 -15.55
C SER A 248 15.49 2.31 -16.47
N PHE A 249 15.11 1.85 -17.67
CA PHE A 249 14.23 2.61 -18.55
C PHE A 249 12.80 2.62 -18.00
N MET A 250 12.28 1.46 -17.59
CA MET A 250 10.95 1.35 -16.98
C MET A 250 10.81 2.19 -15.71
N GLU A 251 11.86 2.25 -14.89
CA GLU A 251 11.91 3.10 -13.71
C GLU A 251 11.71 4.57 -14.07
N ARG A 252 12.48 5.09 -15.04
CA ARG A 252 12.33 6.48 -15.52
C ARG A 252 10.94 6.75 -16.10
N VAL A 253 10.41 5.81 -16.89
CA VAL A 253 9.04 5.91 -17.44
C VAL A 253 8.01 5.95 -16.31
N SER A 254 8.14 5.09 -15.30
CA SER A 254 7.24 5.02 -14.15
C SER A 254 7.29 6.29 -13.30
N VAL A 255 8.49 6.83 -13.04
CA VAL A 255 8.66 8.13 -12.36
C VAL A 255 7.97 9.26 -13.13
N PHE A 256 8.20 9.34 -14.44
CA PHE A 256 7.54 10.35 -15.29
C PHE A 256 6.02 10.18 -15.31
N TYR A 257 5.54 8.94 -15.46
CA TYR A 257 4.13 8.60 -15.48
C TYR A 257 3.43 9.01 -14.18
N ASN A 258 3.99 8.64 -13.03
CA ASN A 258 3.45 9.02 -11.73
C ASN A 258 3.41 10.55 -11.56
N LYS A 259 4.42 11.28 -12.06
CA LYS A 259 4.45 12.75 -12.03
C LYS A 259 3.35 13.35 -12.92
N ALA A 260 3.14 12.82 -14.12
CA ALA A 260 2.11 13.26 -15.05
C ALA A 260 0.70 12.97 -14.52
N GLU A 261 0.47 11.78 -13.96
CA GLU A 261 -0.80 11.40 -13.32
C GLU A 261 -1.17 12.39 -12.21
N ARG A 262 -0.22 12.73 -11.33
CA ARG A 262 -0.42 13.71 -10.25
C ARG A 262 -0.92 15.07 -10.74
N LEU A 263 -0.51 15.52 -11.92
CA LEU A 263 -1.01 16.78 -12.49
C LEU A 263 -2.51 16.73 -12.79
N ASN A 264 -3.04 15.55 -13.12
CA ASN A 264 -4.47 15.31 -13.32
C ASN A 264 -5.23 15.04 -12.01
N THR A 265 -4.58 15.06 -10.85
CA THR A 265 -5.27 14.86 -9.56
C THR A 265 -5.61 16.18 -8.87
N MET A 266 -6.69 16.19 -8.10
CA MET A 266 -7.04 17.28 -7.20
C MET A 266 -7.55 16.75 -5.85
N PRO A 267 -7.36 17.49 -4.74
CA PRO A 267 -7.86 17.08 -3.43
C PRO A 267 -9.38 16.93 -3.44
N LYS A 268 -9.88 15.85 -2.83
CA LYS A 268 -11.32 15.63 -2.67
C LYS A 268 -11.68 15.49 -1.19
N LYS A 269 -12.68 16.25 -0.74
CA LYS A 269 -13.21 16.11 0.61
C LYS A 269 -13.86 14.73 0.78
N ARG A 270 -13.63 14.10 1.92
CA ARG A 270 -14.27 12.82 2.28
C ARG A 270 -15.77 13.07 2.47
N THR A 271 -16.60 12.26 1.82
CA THR A 271 -18.04 12.19 2.17
C THR A 271 -18.17 11.28 3.38
N GLU A 272 -19.22 11.44 4.18
CA GLU A 272 -19.48 10.53 5.29
C GLU A 272 -20.17 9.26 4.79
N LEU A 273 -20.05 8.18 5.56
CA LEU A 273 -20.83 6.96 5.31
C LEU A 273 -22.24 7.17 5.86
N ASP A 274 -23.20 6.49 5.22
CA ASP A 274 -24.51 6.31 5.83
C ASP A 274 -24.35 5.69 7.25
N PRO A 275 -24.98 6.27 8.29
CA PRO A 275 -24.80 5.80 9.67
C PRO A 275 -25.22 4.35 9.89
N GLU A 276 -26.30 3.88 9.25
CA GLU A 276 -26.76 2.49 9.35
C GLU A 276 -25.73 1.54 8.75
N PHE A 277 -25.23 1.86 7.56
CA PHE A 277 -24.20 1.04 6.93
C PHE A 277 -22.87 1.08 7.70
N ARG A 278 -22.51 2.21 8.30
CA ARG A 278 -21.34 2.30 9.18
C ARG A 278 -21.48 1.38 10.40
N ALA A 279 -22.64 1.40 11.06
CA ALA A 279 -22.92 0.52 12.20
C ALA A 279 -22.87 -0.96 11.80
N TYR A 280 -23.39 -1.31 10.62
CA TYR A 280 -23.25 -2.65 10.06
C TYR A 280 -21.78 -3.04 9.89
N LEU A 281 -20.93 -2.18 9.31
CA LEU A 281 -19.50 -2.46 9.14
C LEU A 281 -18.75 -2.60 10.47
N ILE A 282 -19.07 -1.78 11.48
CA ILE A 282 -18.52 -1.93 12.84
C ILE A 282 -18.84 -3.34 13.36
N SER A 283 -20.12 -3.74 13.28
CA SER A 283 -20.53 -5.07 13.72
C SER A 283 -19.83 -6.18 12.94
N TYR A 284 -19.63 -5.99 11.63
CA TYR A 284 -18.96 -6.97 10.76
C TYR A 284 -17.48 -7.15 11.12
N PHE A 285 -16.77 -6.07 11.45
CA PHE A 285 -15.33 -6.11 11.76
C PHE A 285 -15.00 -6.27 13.25
N ARG A 286 -16.00 -6.27 14.14
CA ARG A 286 -15.79 -6.34 15.61
C ARG A 286 -14.84 -7.45 16.05
N GLU A 287 -15.11 -8.68 15.63
CA GLU A 287 -14.29 -9.85 16.00
C GLU A 287 -12.84 -9.71 15.48
N ASP A 288 -12.66 -9.11 14.30
CA ASP A 288 -11.34 -8.88 13.73
C ASP A 288 -10.57 -7.79 14.49
N ILE A 289 -11.25 -6.70 14.88
CA ILE A 289 -10.68 -5.62 15.70
C ILE A 289 -10.24 -6.14 17.06
N GLU A 290 -11.06 -6.97 17.72
CA GLU A 290 -10.71 -7.62 18.99
C GLU A 290 -9.47 -8.51 18.83
N LYS A 291 -9.37 -9.29 17.74
CA LYS A 291 -8.16 -10.07 17.42
C LYS A 291 -6.93 -9.21 17.20
N ILE A 292 -7.04 -8.11 16.44
CA ILE A 292 -5.93 -7.17 16.23
C ILE A 292 -5.50 -6.56 17.58
N SER A 293 -6.45 -6.17 18.43
CA SER A 293 -6.17 -5.63 19.76
C SER A 293 -5.32 -6.60 20.60
N HIS A 294 -5.67 -7.88 20.60
CA HIS A 294 -4.89 -8.93 21.25
C HIS A 294 -3.52 -9.15 20.60
N LEU A 295 -3.44 -9.23 19.27
CA LEU A 295 -2.20 -9.45 18.52
C LEU A 295 -1.18 -8.32 18.75
N LEU A 296 -1.65 -7.08 18.89
CA LEU A 296 -0.80 -5.90 19.08
C LEU A 296 -0.63 -5.51 20.55
N ASN A 297 -1.31 -6.19 21.47
CA ASN A 297 -1.42 -5.80 22.88
C ASN A 297 -1.76 -4.30 23.05
N ARG A 298 -2.78 -3.84 22.31
CA ARG A 298 -3.18 -2.42 22.22
C ARG A 298 -4.69 -2.31 22.31
N ASP A 299 -5.19 -1.36 23.10
CA ASP A 299 -6.63 -1.06 23.15
C ASP A 299 -7.08 -0.40 21.85
N LEU A 300 -8.03 -1.03 21.16
CA LEU A 300 -8.65 -0.56 19.92
C LEU A 300 -10.16 -0.38 20.08
N SER A 301 -10.64 -0.22 21.31
CA SER A 301 -12.06 -0.01 21.61
C SER A 301 -12.66 1.18 20.86
N THR A 302 -11.88 2.24 20.65
CA THR A 302 -12.27 3.42 19.85
C THR A 302 -12.57 3.09 18.39
N TRP A 303 -12.10 1.95 17.87
CA TRP A 303 -12.45 1.51 16.51
C TRP A 303 -13.85 0.92 16.40
N LEU A 304 -14.47 0.59 17.54
CA LEU A 304 -15.82 0.03 17.65
C LEU A 304 -16.90 1.11 17.86
N GLU A 305 -16.51 2.38 17.81
CA GLU A 305 -17.36 3.57 17.91
C GLU A 305 -17.78 4.11 16.52
#